data_AF-A0A3N4PMW8-F1
#
_entry.id   AF-A0A3N4PMW8-F1
#
_cell.length_a   1.000
_cell.length_b   1.000
_cell.length_c   1.000
_cell.angle_alpha   90.00
_cell.angle_beta   90.00
_cell.angle_gamma   90.00
#
_symmetry.space_group_name_H-M   'P 1'
#
loop_
_entity.id
_entity.type
_entity.pdbx_description
1 polymer ?
#
loop_
_entity_poly.entity_id
_entity_poly.type
_entity_poly.pdbx_seq_one_letter_code
_entity_poly.pdbx_strand_id
1 'polypeptide(L)'
;MNTFHQQQQKVDFQINIGSIVLQVHATENVAAMLGKAVRLLHTGHYNEALQLLDKVLLADEEIPNAYYYRALAALEGRRPKATILPTADKACRDLSAAISLESGHAHYFYLLALVKYDFYIMNGFGGNVDEVEQLLRRAASLPLDIAQCEEMLRHTNNPDSPVIDFLRQRL
;
A
#
# COMPACT_ATOMS: atom_id res chain seq x y z
N MET A 1 25.22 39.10 48.36
CA MET A 1 23.93 39.35 47.69
C MET A 1 24.15 39.26 46.19
N ASN A 2 23.47 38.31 45.54
CA ASN A 2 23.26 38.10 44.09
C ASN A 2 24.54 37.88 43.24
N THR A 3 24.95 36.66 42.88
CA THR A 3 24.26 35.59 42.11
C THR A 3 23.84 36.02 40.69
N PHE A 4 24.79 36.00 39.76
CA PHE A 4 24.58 35.88 38.31
C PHE A 4 25.43 34.69 37.86
N HIS A 5 24.91 33.45 37.83
CA HIS A 5 24.10 32.88 36.76
C HIS A 5 24.65 33.18 35.35
N GLN A 6 25.74 32.51 35.01
CA GLN A 6 26.01 32.10 33.63
C GLN A 6 26.51 30.65 33.66
N GLN A 7 25.60 29.75 34.04
CA GLN A 7 25.74 28.35 33.70
C GLN A 7 25.64 28.25 32.17
N GLN A 8 26.77 27.97 31.52
CA GLN A 8 26.79 27.41 30.19
C GLN A 8 25.97 26.12 30.25
N GLN A 9 24.72 26.21 29.80
CA GLN A 9 23.83 25.10 29.57
C GLN A 9 24.41 24.31 28.39
N LYS A 10 25.35 23.40 28.68
CA LYS A 10 25.65 22.29 27.80
C LYS A 10 24.37 21.48 27.70
N VAL A 11 23.63 21.69 26.62
CA VAL A 11 22.55 20.80 26.21
C VAL A 11 23.26 19.50 25.85
N ASP A 12 23.34 18.59 26.81
CA ASP A 12 23.81 17.23 26.59
C ASP A 12 22.84 16.56 25.61
N PHE A 13 23.15 16.67 24.32
CA PHE A 13 22.54 15.86 23.28
C PHE A 13 23.07 14.43 23.46
N GLN A 14 22.51 13.72 24.44
CA GLN A 14 22.72 12.30 24.60
C GLN A 14 21.99 11.59 23.46
N ILE A 15 22.70 11.39 22.35
CA ILE A 15 22.31 10.44 21.33
C ILE A 15 22.34 9.07 22.01
N ASN A 16 21.17 8.51 22.29
CA ASN A 16 21.06 7.14 22.75
C ASN A 16 21.37 6.22 21.57
N ILE A 17 22.65 5.90 21.39
CA ILE A 17 23.14 5.01 20.33
C ILE A 17 22.48 3.63 20.46
N GLY A 18 22.14 3.20 21.68
CA GLY A 18 21.46 1.92 21.92
C GLY A 18 20.06 1.84 21.31
N SER A 19 19.26 2.92 21.37
CA SER A 19 17.94 2.96 20.73
C SER A 19 18.03 3.07 19.22
N ILE A 20 19.02 3.79 18.69
CA ILE A 20 19.24 3.90 17.23
C ILE A 20 19.66 2.55 16.65
N VAL A 21 20.59 1.84 17.29
CA VAL A 21 21.05 0.52 16.82
C VAL A 21 19.91 -0.51 16.85
N LEU A 22 19.08 -0.52 17.89
CA LEU A 22 17.91 -1.41 17.95
C LEU A 22 16.90 -1.09 16.85
N GLN A 23 16.67 0.19 16.58
CA GLN A 23 15.71 0.65 15.57
C GLN A 23 16.23 0.41 14.14
N VAL A 24 17.53 0.56 13.90
CA VAL A 24 18.16 0.25 12.60
C VAL A 24 18.14 -1.25 12.29
N HIS A 25 18.38 -2.13 13.26
CA HIS A 25 18.25 -3.58 13.05
C HIS A 25 16.78 -4.02 12.86
N ALA A 26 15.85 -3.37 13.54
CA ALA A 26 14.42 -3.60 13.33
C ALA A 26 13.98 -3.16 11.93
N THR A 27 14.42 -1.99 11.44
CA THR A 27 14.05 -1.48 10.11
C THR A 27 14.69 -2.28 8.98
N GLU A 28 15.93 -2.76 9.13
CA GLU A 28 16.58 -3.65 8.16
C GLU A 28 15.82 -4.98 8.03
N ASN A 29 15.32 -5.51 9.15
CA ASN A 29 14.48 -6.70 9.14
C ASN A 29 13.13 -6.44 8.45
N VAL A 30 12.48 -5.31 8.74
CA VAL A 30 11.18 -4.95 8.13
C VAL A 30 11.29 -4.77 6.62
N ALA A 31 12.32 -4.06 6.13
CA ALA A 31 12.55 -3.90 4.70
C ALA A 31 12.84 -5.25 4.00
N ALA A 32 13.63 -6.13 4.62
CA ALA A 32 13.89 -7.47 4.10
C ALA A 32 12.62 -8.35 4.07
N MET A 33 11.78 -8.25 5.09
CA MET A 33 10.49 -8.95 5.15
C MET A 33 9.54 -8.46 4.05
N LEU A 34 9.44 -7.15 3.83
CA LEU A 34 8.66 -6.58 2.74
C LEU A 34 9.16 -7.09 1.38
N GLY A 35 10.46 -7.03 1.13
CA GLY A 35 11.05 -7.53 -0.12
C GLY A 35 10.79 -9.02 -0.35
N LYS A 36 10.84 -9.83 0.71
CA LYS A 36 10.46 -11.25 0.63
C LYS A 36 8.97 -11.44 0.34
N ALA A 37 8.09 -10.63 0.93
CA ALA A 37 6.65 -10.73 0.70
C ALA A 37 6.29 -10.42 -0.76
N VAL A 38 6.91 -9.40 -1.35
CA VAL A 38 6.74 -9.05 -2.77
C VAL A 38 7.18 -10.22 -3.67
N ARG A 39 8.32 -10.86 -3.38
CA ARG A 39 8.76 -12.06 -4.14
C ARG A 39 7.80 -13.24 -4.01
N LEU A 40 7.21 -13.45 -2.83
CA LEU A 40 6.19 -14.48 -2.61
C LEU A 40 4.94 -14.17 -3.42
N LEU A 41 4.51 -12.90 -3.46
CA LEU A 41 3.40 -12.42 -4.28
C LEU A 41 3.67 -12.68 -5.77
N HIS A 42 4.85 -12.32 -6.28
CA HIS A 42 5.25 -12.57 -7.69
C HIS A 42 5.23 -14.04 -8.08
N THR A 43 5.47 -14.94 -7.12
CA THR A 43 5.48 -16.39 -7.35
C THR A 43 4.13 -17.05 -7.04
N GLY A 44 3.09 -16.27 -6.72
CA GLY A 44 1.74 -16.76 -6.45
C GLY A 44 1.52 -17.33 -5.03
N HIS A 45 2.50 -17.21 -4.13
CA HIS A 45 2.41 -17.66 -2.74
C HIS A 45 1.67 -16.62 -1.87
N TYR A 46 0.42 -16.31 -2.24
CA TYR A 46 -0.35 -15.21 -1.66
C TYR A 46 -0.54 -15.31 -0.14
N ASN A 47 -0.83 -16.51 0.37
CA ASN A 47 -1.03 -16.73 1.81
C ASN A 47 0.24 -16.45 2.62
N GLU A 48 1.40 -16.88 2.14
CA GLU A 48 2.68 -16.62 2.79
C GLU A 48 3.05 -15.13 2.70
N ALA A 49 2.77 -14.49 1.55
CA ALA A 49 2.94 -13.05 1.40
C ALA A 49 2.09 -12.28 2.41
N LEU A 50 0.80 -12.63 2.56
CA LEU A 50 -0.11 -12.02 3.54
C LEU A 50 0.41 -12.14 4.97
N GLN A 51 0.83 -13.34 5.39
CA GLN A 51 1.39 -13.55 6.73
C GLN A 51 2.62 -12.68 6.98
N LEU A 52 3.46 -12.50 5.96
CA LEU A 52 4.67 -11.69 6.09
C LEU A 52 4.35 -10.19 6.11
N LEU A 53 3.39 -9.74 5.30
CA LEU A 53 2.91 -8.36 5.27
C LEU A 53 2.21 -7.97 6.57
N ASP A 54 1.45 -8.89 7.19
CA ASP A 54 0.88 -8.66 8.51
C ASP A 54 1.97 -8.48 9.57
N LYS A 55 3.08 -9.23 9.49
CA LYS A 55 4.21 -9.03 10.41
C LYS A 55 4.97 -7.72 10.13
N VAL A 56 5.10 -7.31 8.86
CA VAL A 56 5.66 -6.01 8.48
C VAL A 56 4.84 -4.89 9.13
N LEU A 57 3.52 -4.93 8.97
CA LEU A 57 2.61 -3.93 9.51
C LEU A 57 2.47 -3.96 11.03
N LEU A 58 2.76 -5.10 11.68
CA LEU A 58 2.87 -5.17 13.14
C LEU A 58 4.16 -4.54 13.68
N ALA A 59 5.23 -4.55 12.88
CA ALA A 59 6.51 -3.98 13.26
C ALA A 59 6.59 -2.48 12.93
N ASP A 60 5.99 -2.07 11.81
CA ASP A 60 5.93 -0.69 11.35
C ASP A 60 4.64 -0.47 10.54
N GLU A 61 3.73 0.32 11.11
CA GLU A 61 2.43 0.67 10.52
C GLU A 61 2.51 1.85 9.54
N GLU A 62 3.66 2.50 9.38
CA GLU A 62 3.84 3.67 8.51
C GLU A 62 4.47 3.28 7.16
N ILE A 63 4.25 2.04 6.69
CA ILE A 63 4.77 1.54 5.41
C ILE A 63 3.64 1.43 4.38
N PRO A 64 3.42 2.45 3.51
CA PRO A 64 2.36 2.45 2.51
C PRO A 64 2.36 1.22 1.60
N ASN A 65 3.56 0.83 1.13
CA ASN A 65 3.75 -0.33 0.27
C ASN A 65 3.22 -1.62 0.89
N ALA A 66 3.36 -1.79 2.21
CA ALA A 66 2.93 -3.01 2.87
C ALA A 66 1.40 -3.16 2.84
N TYR A 67 0.66 -2.06 3.00
CA TYR A 67 -0.79 -2.07 2.81
C TYR A 67 -1.18 -2.35 1.35
N TYR A 68 -0.51 -1.72 0.39
CA TYR A 68 -0.76 -1.97 -1.03
C TYR A 68 -0.56 -3.44 -1.41
N TYR A 69 0.60 -4.02 -1.07
CA TYR A 69 0.88 -5.41 -1.38
C TYR A 69 -0.03 -6.37 -0.59
N ARG A 70 -0.51 -5.98 0.60
CA ARG A 70 -1.47 -6.79 1.35
C ARG A 70 -2.84 -6.82 0.67
N ALA A 71 -3.30 -5.67 0.17
CA ALA A 71 -4.50 -5.59 -0.64
C ALA A 71 -4.38 -6.42 -1.92
N LEU A 72 -3.26 -6.30 -2.64
CA LEU A 72 -3.01 -7.05 -3.87
C LEU A 72 -2.94 -8.57 -3.61
N ALA A 73 -2.24 -8.99 -2.55
CA ALA A 73 -2.14 -10.40 -2.16
C ALA A 73 -3.51 -10.98 -1.76
N ALA A 74 -4.37 -10.20 -1.10
CA ALA A 74 -5.70 -10.64 -0.69
C ALA A 74 -6.64 -10.94 -1.88
N LEU A 75 -6.34 -10.41 -3.07
CA LEU A 75 -7.06 -10.75 -4.30
C LEU A 75 -6.66 -12.12 -4.86
N GLU A 76 -5.54 -12.69 -4.41
CA GLU A 76 -5.05 -14.03 -4.78
C GLU A 76 -4.88 -14.24 -6.30
N GLY A 77 -4.53 -13.19 -7.05
CA GLY A 77 -4.42 -13.29 -8.51
C GLY A 77 -5.76 -13.39 -9.23
N ARG A 78 -6.87 -13.20 -8.52
CA ARG A 78 -8.23 -13.33 -9.05
C ARG A 78 -8.80 -11.95 -9.36
N ARG A 79 -9.79 -11.95 -10.26
CA ARG A 79 -10.62 -10.79 -10.55
C ARG A 79 -11.33 -10.33 -9.26
N PRO A 80 -11.27 -9.03 -8.89
CA PRO A 80 -11.91 -8.53 -7.67
C PRO A 80 -13.39 -8.91 -7.55
N LYS A 81 -14.13 -8.91 -8.67
CA LYS A 81 -15.53 -9.35 -8.73
C LYS A 81 -15.80 -10.73 -8.09
N ALA A 82 -14.83 -11.64 -8.16
CA ALA A 82 -14.97 -13.03 -7.69
C ALA A 82 -14.60 -13.22 -6.20
N THR A 83 -14.15 -12.17 -5.52
CA THR A 83 -13.85 -12.21 -4.09
C THR A 83 -15.12 -12.13 -3.23
N ILE A 84 -14.98 -12.18 -1.91
CA ILE A 84 -16.08 -11.99 -0.95
C ILE A 84 -16.03 -10.58 -0.33
N LEU A 85 -17.18 -10.09 0.15
CA LEU A 85 -17.31 -8.74 0.72
C LEU A 85 -16.27 -8.41 1.81
N PRO A 86 -15.98 -9.29 2.80
CA PRO A 86 -14.96 -8.98 3.80
C PRO A 86 -13.55 -8.76 3.21
N THR A 87 -13.20 -9.53 2.17
CA THR A 87 -11.92 -9.41 1.48
C THR A 87 -11.86 -8.11 0.69
N ALA A 88 -12.91 -7.80 -0.07
CA ALA A 88 -12.99 -6.55 -0.84
C ALA A 88 -12.95 -5.31 0.06
N ASP A 89 -13.69 -5.34 1.18
CA ASP A 89 -13.69 -4.26 2.17
C ASP A 89 -12.31 -4.06 2.81
N LYS A 90 -11.65 -5.16 3.22
CA LYS A 90 -10.29 -5.10 3.75
C LYS A 90 -9.31 -4.53 2.72
N ALA A 91 -9.38 -4.98 1.47
CA ALA A 91 -8.53 -4.47 0.39
C ALA A 91 -8.74 -2.96 0.17
N CYS A 92 -9.99 -2.49 0.15
CA CYS A 92 -10.30 -1.06 0.07
C CYS A 92 -9.71 -0.27 1.25
N ARG A 93 -9.83 -0.79 2.48
CA ARG A 93 -9.25 -0.15 3.68
C ARG A 93 -7.73 -0.08 3.61
N ASP A 94 -7.08 -1.17 3.23
CA ASP A 94 -5.62 -1.21 3.05
C ASP A 94 -5.16 -0.20 1.99
N LEU A 95 -5.83 -0.13 0.84
CA LEU A 95 -5.51 0.84 -0.21
C LEU A 95 -5.75 2.28 0.23
N SER A 96 -6.81 2.52 1.01
CA SER A 96 -7.09 3.85 1.57
C SER A 96 -6.02 4.26 2.58
N ALA A 97 -5.53 3.33 3.40
CA ALA A 97 -4.41 3.54 4.31
C ALA A 97 -3.12 3.85 3.54
N ALA A 98 -2.80 3.07 2.50
CA ALA A 98 -1.64 3.32 1.64
C ALA A 98 -1.66 4.72 1.03
N ILE A 99 -2.81 5.15 0.48
CA ILE A 99 -3.00 6.49 -0.10
C ILE A 99 -2.89 7.59 0.96
N SER A 100 -3.36 7.34 2.18
CA SER A 100 -3.32 8.33 3.26
C SER A 100 -1.89 8.56 3.78
N LEU A 101 -1.08 7.50 3.82
CA LEU A 101 0.34 7.58 4.18
C LEU A 101 1.15 8.19 3.03
N GLU A 102 0.90 7.74 1.79
CA GLU A 102 1.62 8.22 0.61
C GLU A 102 0.70 8.28 -0.62
N SER A 103 0.33 9.49 -1.00
CA SER A 103 -0.58 9.75 -2.13
C SER A 103 0.13 9.97 -3.48
N GLY A 104 1.44 9.71 -3.56
CA GLY A 104 2.27 9.91 -4.74
C GLY A 104 2.20 8.79 -5.79
N HIS A 105 1.65 7.63 -5.41
CA HIS A 105 1.70 6.41 -6.22
C HIS A 105 0.41 6.19 -7.01
N ALA A 106 0.48 6.34 -8.33
CA ALA A 106 -0.68 6.18 -9.21
C ALA A 106 -1.32 4.78 -9.11
N HIS A 107 -0.50 3.73 -8.95
CA HIS A 107 -0.96 2.34 -8.91
C HIS A 107 -1.85 2.03 -7.69
N TYR A 108 -1.74 2.78 -6.59
CA TYR A 108 -2.66 2.64 -5.44
C TYR A 108 -4.10 3.04 -5.83
N PHE A 109 -4.23 4.17 -6.52
CA PHE A 109 -5.52 4.67 -7.00
C PHE A 109 -6.11 3.75 -8.05
N TYR A 110 -5.29 3.21 -8.96
CA TYR A 110 -5.75 2.24 -9.96
C TYR A 110 -6.31 0.98 -9.34
N LEU A 111 -5.60 0.40 -8.36
CA LEU A 111 -6.07 -0.81 -7.69
C LEU A 111 -7.35 -0.54 -6.89
N LEU A 112 -7.44 0.60 -6.20
CA LEU A 112 -8.65 0.98 -5.45
C LEU A 112 -9.84 1.20 -6.39
N ALA A 113 -9.64 1.92 -7.49
CA ALA A 113 -10.64 2.13 -8.53
C ALA A 113 -11.12 0.79 -9.10
N LEU A 114 -10.19 -0.15 -9.33
CA LEU A 114 -10.50 -1.47 -9.85
C LEU A 114 -11.37 -2.27 -8.87
N VAL A 115 -11.00 -2.32 -7.59
CA VAL A 115 -11.79 -3.04 -6.58
C VAL A 115 -13.17 -2.41 -6.41
N LYS A 116 -13.26 -1.07 -6.32
CA LYS A 116 -14.54 -0.36 -6.21
C LYS A 116 -15.44 -0.59 -7.42
N TYR A 117 -14.91 -0.50 -8.64
CA TYR A 117 -15.67 -0.76 -9.85
C TYR A 117 -16.08 -2.23 -9.93
N ASP A 118 -15.10 -3.13 -9.92
CA ASP A 118 -15.30 -4.51 -10.30
C ASP A 118 -15.97 -5.35 -9.22
N PHE A 119 -15.74 -5.05 -7.94
CA PHE A 119 -16.46 -5.73 -6.85
C PHE A 119 -17.75 -5.01 -6.50
N TYR A 120 -17.75 -3.70 -6.22
CA TYR A 120 -18.94 -3.04 -5.68
C TYR A 120 -19.96 -2.65 -6.75
N ILE A 121 -19.52 -2.01 -7.85
CA ILE A 121 -20.45 -1.59 -8.92
C ILE A 121 -20.97 -2.81 -9.67
N MET A 122 -20.07 -3.69 -10.13
CA MET A 122 -20.46 -4.83 -10.98
C MET A 122 -21.23 -5.93 -10.24
N ASN A 123 -21.15 -6.02 -8.90
CA ASN A 123 -22.01 -6.92 -8.10
C ASN A 123 -23.22 -6.20 -7.46
N GLY A 124 -23.38 -4.89 -7.66
CA GLY A 124 -24.55 -4.15 -7.14
C GLY A 124 -24.52 -3.85 -5.64
N PHE A 125 -23.34 -3.83 -4.99
CA PHE A 125 -23.19 -3.52 -3.56
C PHE A 125 -23.14 -2.01 -3.25
N GLY A 126 -23.73 -1.16 -4.10
CA GLY A 126 -23.79 0.29 -3.88
C GLY A 126 -22.49 1.05 -4.16
N GLY A 127 -21.67 0.58 -5.11
CA GLY A 127 -20.49 1.31 -5.55
C GLY A 127 -20.83 2.64 -6.24
N ASN A 128 -19.94 3.63 -6.13
CA ASN A 128 -20.11 4.97 -6.69
C ASN A 128 -19.21 5.16 -7.93
N VAL A 129 -19.83 5.38 -9.10
CA VAL A 129 -19.10 5.63 -10.36
C VAL A 129 -18.29 6.92 -10.29
N ASP A 130 -18.85 7.99 -9.70
CA ASP A 130 -18.17 9.28 -9.57
C ASP A 130 -16.92 9.17 -8.70
N GLU A 131 -16.95 8.31 -7.67
CA GLU A 131 -15.79 8.05 -6.83
C GLU A 131 -14.69 7.32 -7.63
N VAL A 132 -15.06 6.32 -8.44
CA VAL A 132 -14.12 5.62 -9.33
C VAL A 132 -13.49 6.60 -10.32
N GLU A 133 -14.28 7.48 -10.93
CA GLU A 133 -13.76 8.51 -11.84
C GLU A 133 -12.79 9.47 -11.16
N GLN A 134 -13.09 9.90 -9.92
CA GLN A 134 -12.19 10.76 -9.15
C GLN A 134 -10.86 10.08 -8.86
N LEU A 135 -10.89 8.79 -8.49
CA LEU A 135 -9.68 7.99 -8.29
C LEU A 135 -8.84 7.89 -9.58
N LEU A 136 -9.48 7.63 -10.73
CA LEU A 136 -8.81 7.56 -12.02
C LEU A 136 -8.20 8.91 -12.43
N ARG A 137 -8.92 10.02 -12.23
CA ARG A 137 -8.39 11.38 -12.48
C ARG A 137 -7.19 11.69 -11.59
N ARG A 138 -7.24 11.28 -10.33
CA ARG A 138 -6.11 11.45 -9.41
C ARG A 138 -4.90 10.63 -9.86
N ALA A 139 -5.10 9.36 -10.21
CA ALA A 139 -4.06 8.50 -10.79
C ALA A 139 -3.47 9.10 -12.09
N ALA A 140 -4.31 9.71 -12.92
CA ALA A 140 -3.92 10.38 -14.16
C ALA A 140 -2.99 11.58 -13.94
N SER A 141 -3.13 12.27 -12.80
CA SER A 141 -2.30 13.43 -12.44
C SER A 141 -0.93 13.09 -11.86
N LEU A 142 -0.68 11.80 -11.55
CA LEU A 142 0.54 11.33 -10.91
C LEU A 142 1.51 10.69 -11.92
N PRO A 143 2.82 10.70 -11.62
CA PRO A 143 3.81 9.97 -12.42
C PRO A 143 3.47 8.48 -12.43
N LEU A 144 3.64 7.86 -13.61
CA LEU A 144 3.33 6.46 -13.81
C LEU A 144 4.57 5.60 -13.55
N ASP A 145 4.49 4.74 -12.54
CA ASP A 145 5.42 3.62 -12.38
C ASP A 145 4.89 2.44 -13.20
N ILE A 146 5.47 2.25 -14.39
CA ILE A 146 5.08 1.20 -15.34
C ILE A 146 5.24 -0.19 -14.70
N ALA A 147 6.33 -0.43 -13.97
CA ALA A 147 6.63 -1.73 -13.40
C ALA A 147 5.57 -2.14 -12.36
N GLN A 148 5.17 -1.19 -11.50
CA GLN A 148 4.10 -1.41 -10.51
C GLN A 148 2.73 -1.60 -11.14
N CYS A 149 2.44 -0.86 -12.22
CA CYS A 149 1.19 -1.03 -12.95
C CYS A 149 1.10 -2.40 -13.64
N GLU A 150 2.19 -2.87 -14.27
CA GLU A 150 2.25 -4.21 -14.84
C GLU A 150 2.14 -5.30 -13.78
N GLU A 151 2.76 -5.11 -12.61
CA GLU A 151 2.62 -6.02 -11.48
C GLU A 151 1.16 -6.13 -11.03
N MET A 152 0.49 -4.99 -10.81
CA MET A 152 -0.93 -4.95 -10.49
C MET A 152 -1.77 -5.73 -11.52
N LEU A 153 -1.50 -5.55 -12.81
CA LEU A 153 -2.21 -6.24 -13.89
C LEU A 153 -2.02 -7.75 -13.85
N ARG A 154 -0.82 -8.24 -13.51
CA ARG A 154 -0.54 -9.68 -13.35
C ARG A 154 -1.39 -10.34 -12.27
N HIS A 155 -1.76 -9.60 -11.22
CA HIS A 155 -2.44 -10.13 -10.04
C HIS A 155 -3.94 -9.78 -9.95
N THR A 156 -4.51 -9.13 -10.95
CA THR A 156 -5.93 -8.71 -10.93
C THR A 156 -6.80 -9.36 -11.99
N ASN A 157 -6.21 -10.08 -12.97
CA ASN A 157 -6.86 -10.88 -14.01
C ASN A 157 -8.21 -10.31 -14.50
N ASN A 158 -8.21 -9.05 -14.96
CA ASN A 158 -9.42 -8.34 -15.34
C ASN A 158 -9.24 -7.55 -16.66
N PRO A 159 -9.17 -8.24 -17.81
CA PRO A 159 -8.85 -7.60 -19.08
C PRO A 159 -9.93 -6.68 -19.62
N ASP A 160 -11.20 -6.85 -19.21
CA ASP A 160 -12.37 -6.15 -19.79
C ASP A 160 -12.86 -4.99 -18.92
N SER A 161 -12.13 -4.61 -17.87
CA SER A 161 -12.53 -3.52 -17.00
C SER A 161 -12.20 -2.16 -17.64
N PRO A 162 -13.14 -1.20 -17.64
CA PRO A 162 -12.86 0.17 -18.08
C PRO A 162 -11.70 0.83 -17.31
N VAL A 163 -11.47 0.41 -16.05
CA VAL A 163 -10.33 0.87 -15.24
C VAL A 163 -9.01 0.39 -15.86
N ILE A 164 -8.96 -0.86 -16.31
CA ILE A 164 -7.77 -1.43 -16.95
C ILE A 164 -7.57 -0.84 -18.35
N ASP A 165 -8.64 -0.63 -19.11
CA ASP A 165 -8.54 0.03 -20.42
C ASP A 165 -8.03 1.47 -20.29
N PHE A 166 -8.49 2.21 -19.28
CA PHE A 166 -7.99 3.54 -18.97
C PHE A 166 -6.49 3.53 -18.61
N LEU A 167 -6.05 2.55 -17.81
CA LEU A 167 -4.62 2.37 -17.49
C LEU A 167 -3.81 2.03 -18.75
N ARG A 168 -4.28 1.10 -19.59
CA ARG A 168 -3.59 0.68 -20.81
C ARG A 168 -3.40 1.81 -21.82
N GLN A 169 -4.28 2.80 -21.85
CA GLN A 169 -4.12 3.98 -22.71
C GLN A 169 -2.95 4.89 -22.27
N ARG A 170 -2.41 4.68 -21.07
CA ARG A 170 -1.30 5.47 -20.50
C ARG A 170 0.03 4.70 -20.40
N LEU A 171 0.00 3.38 -20.57
CA LEU A 171 1.20 2.52 -20.64
C LEU A 171 1.86 2.67 -22.02
#